data_AF-A0A2E5HPB4-F1
#
_entry.id   AF-A0A2E5HPB4-F1
#
_cell.length_a   1.000
_cell.length_b   1.000
_cell.length_c   1.000
_cell.angle_alpha   90.00
_cell.angle_beta   90.00
_cell.angle_gamma   90.00
#
_symmetry.space_group_name_H-M   'P 1'
#
loop_
_entity.id
_entity.type
_entity.pdbx_description
1 polymer ?
#
loop_
_entity_poly.entity_id
_entity_poly.type
_entity_poly.pdbx_seq_one_letter_code
_entity_poly.pdbx_strand_id
1 'polypeptide(L)'
;MALALLIGVGCSDSGDDGASGERADAGAQLDTSEGVADSGEADTAQADSGAVSDSGDAPEDTEPSPDTAAPQDTAESPDTAEPQDTAEPTDTVAATDTEPPEDGGEDTAAPEDAAPDAGAEVPLMGFGALSGECGVLDEELAADGPVFVRNTIDFGDMPYTDAELELLTEGGQEIIADGNAGGSSLLSEVFAYEVLQRCELAALLKTETEIVYVDPNGKLTDLLVEIDELKIGVSVTRAVGFPRDDPYTVERARELLTDKLEDVAASSANVAAEDAWVKQILHVIAYAPQHADSMAQAYTELSPEVLSDTIVIVTVSEGQDDFLY
;
A
#
# COMPACT_ATOMS: atom_id res chain seq x y z
N MET A 1 -36.85 -33.46 16.36
CA MET A 1 -36.90 -33.85 17.78
C MET A 1 -36.43 -32.63 18.57
N ALA A 2 -37.24 -32.16 19.51
CA ALA A 2 -37.06 -30.98 20.39
C ALA A 2 -37.03 -29.59 19.70
N LEU A 3 -38.23 -28.98 19.66
CA LEU A 3 -38.52 -27.57 19.37
C LEU A 3 -38.57 -26.83 20.72
N ALA A 4 -37.69 -25.84 20.95
CA ALA A 4 -37.72 -25.01 22.16
C ALA A 4 -38.32 -23.64 21.85
N LEU A 5 -39.48 -23.42 22.45
CA LEU A 5 -40.33 -22.23 22.42
C LEU A 5 -39.95 -21.35 23.62
N LEU A 6 -39.59 -20.08 23.40
CA LEU A 6 -39.45 -19.09 24.47
C LEU A 6 -40.37 -17.90 24.18
N ILE A 7 -41.41 -17.82 25.01
CA ILE A 7 -42.41 -16.75 25.08
C ILE A 7 -41.85 -15.67 26.01
N GLY A 8 -41.99 -14.40 25.59
CA GLY A 8 -41.54 -13.23 26.33
C GLY A 8 -42.42 -12.82 27.51
N VAL A 9 -41.91 -11.85 28.26
CA VAL A 9 -42.66 -10.98 29.18
C VAL A 9 -42.02 -9.59 29.11
N GLY A 10 -42.83 -8.58 28.81
CA GLY A 10 -42.43 -7.16 28.79
C GLY A 10 -42.61 -6.46 30.14
N CYS A 11 -42.59 -5.11 30.06
CA CYS A 11 -42.76 -4.04 31.07
C CYS A 11 -41.49 -3.17 31.07
N SER A 12 -41.51 -1.83 31.11
CA SER A 12 -42.59 -0.86 31.23
C SER A 12 -42.09 0.48 30.72
N ASP A 13 -43.01 1.18 30.08
CA ASP A 13 -43.02 2.62 29.83
C ASP A 13 -43.23 3.39 31.15
N SER A 14 -42.47 4.47 31.34
CA SER A 14 -42.84 5.58 32.23
C SER A 14 -41.95 6.78 31.91
N GLY A 15 -42.51 7.74 31.18
CA GLY A 15 -41.96 9.08 31.02
C GLY A 15 -41.92 9.86 32.34
N ASP A 16 -41.12 10.91 32.36
CA ASP A 16 -41.27 12.02 33.29
C ASP A 16 -40.93 13.33 32.55
N ASP A 17 -41.89 14.24 32.63
CA ASP A 17 -41.93 15.56 32.04
C ASP A 17 -41.17 16.59 32.90
N GLY A 18 -40.38 17.43 32.24
CA GLY A 18 -40.42 18.87 32.50
C GLY A 18 -39.46 19.45 33.55
N ALA A 19 -38.61 20.38 33.09
CA ALA A 19 -38.37 21.64 33.79
C ALA A 19 -37.82 22.69 32.83
N SER A 20 -38.67 23.64 32.48
CA SER A 20 -38.32 24.92 31.88
C SER A 20 -37.62 25.81 32.91
N GLY A 21 -36.44 26.33 32.57
CA GLY A 21 -35.69 27.32 33.34
C GLY A 21 -35.33 28.50 32.46
N GLU A 22 -36.06 29.59 32.64
CA GLU A 22 -35.90 30.88 31.97
C GLU A 22 -34.96 31.81 32.79
N ARG A 23 -34.21 32.68 32.06
CA ARG A 23 -33.59 33.98 32.46
C ARG A 23 -32.11 34.04 32.84
N ALA A 24 -31.32 34.71 31.98
CA ALA A 24 -30.70 36.05 32.18
C ALA A 24 -29.62 36.21 31.08
N ASP A 25 -29.84 36.97 30.01
CA ASP A 25 -29.61 38.42 29.88
C ASP A 25 -28.39 38.97 30.66
N ALA A 26 -27.27 39.09 29.95
CA ALA A 26 -26.24 40.09 30.20
C ALA A 26 -25.43 40.30 28.90
N GLY A 27 -25.68 41.42 28.24
CA GLY A 27 -24.96 41.84 27.04
C GLY A 27 -23.52 42.26 27.30
N ALA A 28 -22.72 42.21 26.24
CA ALA A 28 -21.54 43.03 26.07
C ALA A 28 -21.38 43.37 24.57
N GLN A 29 -21.77 44.60 24.24
CA GLN A 29 -21.29 45.34 23.08
C GLN A 29 -19.80 45.65 23.27
N LEU A 30 -18.98 45.38 22.25
CA LEU A 30 -17.75 46.13 21.95
C LEU A 30 -17.69 46.21 20.42
N ASP A 31 -18.12 47.32 19.83
CA ASP A 31 -17.39 48.58 19.63
C ASP A 31 -16.69 48.58 18.26
N THR A 32 -17.42 49.18 17.32
CA THR A 32 -16.97 49.62 16.00
C THR A 32 -16.27 50.97 16.16
N SER A 33 -14.97 51.03 15.91
CA SER A 33 -14.30 52.30 15.66
C SER A 33 -13.72 52.34 14.25
N GLU A 34 -14.38 53.16 13.43
CA GLU A 34 -13.93 53.67 12.14
C GLU A 34 -12.65 54.52 12.30
N GLY A 35 -11.82 54.51 11.24
CA GLY A 35 -11.24 55.73 10.69
C GLY A 35 -9.88 56.19 11.21
N VAL A 36 -8.83 55.89 10.44
CA VAL A 36 -7.75 56.85 10.21
C VAL A 36 -7.44 56.87 8.72
N ALA A 37 -7.82 57.98 8.09
CA ALA A 37 -7.24 58.44 6.85
C ALA A 37 -5.86 59.01 7.16
N ASP A 38 -4.84 58.59 6.40
CA ASP A 38 -3.65 59.40 6.21
C ASP A 38 -3.36 59.53 4.72
N SER A 39 -2.99 60.74 4.34
CA SER A 39 -3.12 61.35 3.04
C SER A 39 -1.78 61.85 2.57
N GLY A 40 -1.42 61.54 1.33
CA GLY A 40 -0.44 62.30 0.54
C GLY A 40 1.02 62.00 0.91
N GLU A 41 1.98 62.05 0.02
CA GLU A 41 2.08 62.64 -1.31
C GLU A 41 3.31 62.04 -1.99
N ALA A 42 3.27 61.96 -3.33
CA ALA A 42 4.37 62.27 -4.26
C ALA A 42 5.70 61.47 -4.13
N ASP A 43 6.45 61.14 -5.16
CA ASP A 43 6.49 61.38 -6.60
C ASP A 43 7.89 60.84 -6.95
N THR A 44 8.02 59.99 -7.97
CA THR A 44 8.98 60.17 -9.07
C THR A 44 9.11 58.90 -9.90
N ALA A 45 9.01 59.14 -11.20
CA ALA A 45 9.10 58.23 -12.32
C ALA A 45 10.40 57.42 -12.38
N GLN A 46 10.35 56.25 -13.02
CA GLN A 46 11.13 56.06 -14.24
C GLN A 46 10.59 54.92 -15.10
N ALA A 47 10.17 55.29 -16.31
CA ALA A 47 10.00 54.36 -17.42
C ALA A 47 11.37 53.91 -17.91
N ASP A 48 11.53 52.62 -18.19
CA ASP A 48 12.51 52.19 -19.19
C ASP A 48 11.91 51.08 -20.06
N SER A 49 11.51 51.51 -21.25
CA SER A 49 11.13 50.69 -22.38
C SER A 49 12.38 50.48 -23.24
N GLY A 50 13.12 49.41 -22.99
CA GLY A 50 14.25 48.99 -23.81
C GLY A 50 13.82 47.97 -24.86
N ALA A 51 13.27 48.45 -25.97
CA ALA A 51 13.18 47.70 -27.21
C ALA A 51 14.60 47.51 -27.78
N VAL A 52 14.95 46.28 -28.18
CA VAL A 52 16.14 46.04 -28.99
C VAL A 52 15.70 45.27 -30.24
N SER A 53 15.68 45.99 -31.36
CA SER A 53 15.70 45.50 -32.74
C SER A 53 16.86 44.52 -32.93
N ASP A 54 16.61 43.34 -33.51
CA ASP A 54 16.73 43.08 -34.94
C ASP A 54 18.12 43.41 -35.52
N SER A 55 18.90 42.36 -35.75
CA SER A 55 19.92 42.26 -36.79
C SER A 55 20.20 40.78 -36.99
N GLY A 56 19.72 40.26 -38.11
CA GLY A 56 19.85 38.85 -38.46
C GLY A 56 21.27 38.41 -38.77
N ASP A 57 21.42 37.09 -38.87
CA ASP A 57 22.35 36.47 -39.81
C ASP A 57 21.85 35.04 -40.04
N ALA A 58 21.41 34.80 -41.26
CA ALA A 58 21.27 33.48 -41.82
C ALA A 58 22.62 33.09 -42.42
N PRO A 59 23.06 31.84 -42.25
CA PRO A 59 23.73 31.19 -43.36
C PRO A 59 22.91 30.04 -43.92
N GLU A 60 22.86 30.08 -45.24
CA GLU A 60 22.39 29.09 -46.19
C GLU A 60 23.10 27.73 -46.03
N ASP A 61 22.32 26.68 -46.32
CA ASP A 61 22.64 25.51 -47.14
C ASP A 61 23.83 24.58 -46.83
N THR A 62 23.73 23.37 -47.43
CA THR A 62 24.75 22.31 -47.61
C THR A 62 24.80 21.33 -46.40
N GLU A 63 24.35 20.06 -46.42
CA GLU A 63 24.19 19.07 -47.49
C GLU A 63 23.13 17.98 -47.21
N PRO A 64 22.57 17.33 -48.25
CA PRO A 64 21.77 16.11 -48.11
C PRO A 64 22.67 14.90 -47.83
N SER A 65 22.42 14.21 -46.71
CA SER A 65 23.02 12.89 -46.45
C SER A 65 22.39 11.80 -47.32
N PRO A 66 23.19 10.87 -47.86
CA PRO A 66 22.75 9.86 -48.82
C PRO A 66 22.11 8.63 -48.15
N ASP A 67 21.16 8.04 -48.90
CA ASP A 67 20.83 6.61 -48.94
C ASP A 67 21.03 5.79 -47.65
N THR A 68 19.94 5.61 -46.90
CA THR A 68 19.81 4.39 -46.08
C THR A 68 18.84 3.45 -46.78
N ALA A 69 19.40 2.31 -47.15
CA ALA A 69 18.85 1.28 -48.01
C ALA A 69 17.50 0.73 -47.55
N ALA A 70 16.73 0.27 -48.54
CA ALA A 70 15.53 -0.52 -48.39
C ALA A 70 15.76 -1.76 -47.49
N PRO A 71 14.79 -2.15 -46.66
CA PRO A 71 14.83 -3.45 -46.00
C PRO A 71 14.68 -4.55 -47.07
N GLN A 72 15.67 -5.44 -47.11
CA GLN A 72 15.58 -6.67 -47.88
C GLN A 72 14.56 -7.60 -47.23
N ASP A 73 13.63 -8.01 -48.08
CA ASP A 73 12.76 -9.15 -47.96
C ASP A 73 13.56 -10.45 -47.82
N THR A 74 12.89 -11.49 -47.33
CA THR A 74 13.28 -12.92 -47.36
C THR A 74 14.16 -13.45 -46.22
N ALA A 75 13.51 -13.98 -45.18
CA ALA A 75 13.93 -15.25 -44.58
C ALA A 75 12.68 -16.05 -44.19
N GLU A 76 12.42 -17.09 -44.99
CA GLU A 76 11.48 -18.17 -44.68
C GLU A 76 11.88 -18.84 -43.35
N SER A 77 10.97 -18.91 -42.39
CA SER A 77 11.10 -19.82 -41.24
C SER A 77 10.71 -21.24 -41.68
N PRO A 78 11.59 -22.24 -41.49
CA PRO A 78 11.23 -23.63 -41.71
C PRO A 78 10.45 -24.21 -40.52
N ASP A 79 9.39 -24.92 -40.87
CA ASP A 79 8.83 -26.12 -40.26
C ASP A 79 8.76 -26.23 -38.73
N THR A 80 7.53 -26.03 -38.27
CA THR A 80 6.81 -26.82 -37.27
C THR A 80 7.34 -28.26 -37.14
N ALA A 81 8.06 -28.54 -36.06
CA ALA A 81 8.24 -29.90 -35.58
C ALA A 81 7.21 -30.16 -34.47
N GLU A 82 6.27 -31.07 -34.76
CA GLU A 82 5.35 -31.65 -33.79
C GLU A 82 6.13 -32.40 -32.70
N PRO A 83 5.87 -32.17 -31.39
CA PRO A 83 6.36 -33.07 -30.36
C PRO A 83 5.56 -34.38 -30.41
N GLN A 84 6.32 -35.47 -30.55
CA GLN A 84 5.82 -36.82 -30.58
C GLN A 84 5.22 -37.23 -29.22
N ASP A 85 4.03 -37.79 -29.32
CA ASP A 85 3.36 -38.66 -28.37
C ASP A 85 4.32 -39.74 -27.85
N THR A 86 4.55 -39.78 -26.54
CA THR A 86 5.31 -40.88 -25.90
C THR A 86 4.74 -41.20 -24.52
N ALA A 87 4.05 -42.33 -24.51
CA ALA A 87 3.95 -43.34 -23.46
C ALA A 87 3.05 -43.07 -22.25
N GLU A 88 1.94 -43.82 -22.25
CA GLU A 88 1.22 -44.28 -21.06
C GLU A 88 2.17 -44.98 -20.06
N PRO A 89 2.12 -44.68 -18.76
CA PRO A 89 2.63 -45.57 -17.74
C PRO A 89 1.58 -46.62 -17.37
N THR A 90 2.01 -47.86 -17.56
CA THR A 90 1.40 -49.12 -17.13
C THR A 90 1.00 -49.14 -15.66
N ASP A 91 -0.18 -49.72 -15.45
CA ASP A 91 -0.77 -50.25 -14.22
C ASP A 91 0.17 -51.21 -13.44
N THR A 92 -0.26 -51.59 -12.23
CA THR A 92 0.21 -52.69 -11.34
C THR A 92 1.22 -52.31 -10.23
N VAL A 93 0.81 -52.27 -8.96
CA VAL A 93 0.79 -53.40 -7.99
C VAL A 93 0.49 -52.97 -6.53
N ALA A 94 -0.29 -53.85 -5.88
CA ALA A 94 -0.17 -54.28 -4.47
C ALA A 94 -0.62 -53.35 -3.33
N ALA A 95 -1.86 -53.57 -2.90
CA ALA A 95 -2.28 -53.45 -1.51
C ALA A 95 -1.41 -54.37 -0.64
N THR A 96 -0.77 -53.80 0.39
CA THR A 96 -0.17 -54.56 1.48
C THR A 96 -0.90 -54.19 2.76
N ASP A 97 -1.81 -55.07 3.14
CA ASP A 97 -2.46 -55.17 4.43
C ASP A 97 -1.38 -55.46 5.48
N THR A 98 -1.19 -54.56 6.45
CA THR A 98 -0.29 -54.77 7.59
C THR A 98 -1.09 -54.60 8.87
N GLU A 99 -1.23 -55.72 9.57
CA GLU A 99 -1.88 -55.87 10.87
C GLU A 99 -1.24 -54.98 11.97
N PRO A 100 -2.01 -54.66 13.02
CA PRO A 100 -1.58 -53.82 14.12
C PRO A 100 -0.80 -54.61 15.19
N PRO A 101 0.35 -54.12 15.69
CA PRO A 101 0.91 -54.61 16.93
C PRO A 101 0.42 -53.81 18.14
N GLU A 102 -0.22 -54.56 19.02
CA GLU A 102 -0.26 -54.52 20.50
C GLU A 102 0.32 -53.31 21.25
N ASP A 103 -0.62 -52.61 21.91
CA ASP A 103 -0.71 -52.39 23.37
C ASP A 103 0.61 -52.48 24.17
N GLY A 104 1.24 -51.31 24.34
CA GLY A 104 2.31 -51.06 25.31
C GLY A 104 1.97 -49.82 26.11
N GLY A 105 1.38 -50.01 27.30
CA GLY A 105 1.08 -48.94 28.24
C GLY A 105 2.35 -48.33 28.84
N GLU A 106 2.58 -47.05 28.56
CA GLU A 106 3.43 -46.18 29.36
C GLU A 106 2.62 -44.93 29.78
N ASP A 107 2.37 -44.90 31.08
CA ASP A 107 1.70 -43.85 31.85
C ASP A 107 2.58 -42.58 31.82
N THR A 108 2.49 -41.84 30.71
CA THR A 108 3.20 -40.58 30.51
C THR A 108 2.29 -39.48 31.01
N ALA A 109 2.74 -38.84 32.10
CA ALA A 109 2.08 -37.69 32.71
C ALA A 109 1.59 -36.72 31.62
N ALA A 110 0.27 -36.47 31.63
CA ALA A 110 -0.39 -35.58 30.70
C ALA A 110 0.40 -34.26 30.63
N PRO A 111 0.94 -33.86 29.46
CA PRO A 111 1.43 -32.51 29.32
C PRO A 111 0.25 -31.60 29.64
N GLU A 112 0.48 -30.63 30.53
CA GLU A 112 -0.48 -29.55 30.73
C GLU A 112 -0.71 -28.94 29.35
N ASP A 113 -1.91 -29.16 28.82
CA ASP A 113 -2.42 -28.57 27.59
C ASP A 113 -2.29 -27.06 27.74
N ALA A 114 -1.14 -26.52 27.33
CA ALA A 114 -1.02 -25.14 26.94
C ALA A 114 -2.04 -25.00 25.82
N ALA A 115 -3.19 -24.41 26.16
CA ALA A 115 -4.19 -24.06 25.18
C ALA A 115 -3.43 -23.40 24.03
N PRO A 116 -3.56 -23.89 22.79
CA PRO A 116 -2.89 -23.27 21.66
C PRO A 116 -3.25 -21.79 21.74
N ASP A 117 -2.22 -20.96 21.78
CA ASP A 117 -2.37 -19.52 21.67
C ASP A 117 -3.07 -19.29 20.34
N ALA A 118 -4.40 -19.22 20.39
CA ALA A 118 -5.22 -19.01 19.23
C ALA A 118 -5.04 -17.54 18.93
N GLY A 119 -3.98 -17.24 18.18
CA GLY A 119 -3.67 -15.92 17.67
C GLY A 119 -4.92 -15.27 17.09
N ALA A 120 -4.96 -13.95 17.10
CA ALA A 120 -6.09 -13.22 16.58
C ALA A 120 -6.43 -13.70 15.15
N GLU A 121 -7.71 -13.94 14.88
CA GLU A 121 -8.15 -14.34 13.53
C GLU A 121 -8.00 -13.13 12.60
N VAL A 122 -7.12 -13.25 11.61
CA VAL A 122 -6.86 -12.24 10.58
C VAL A 122 -7.55 -12.64 9.25
N PRO A 123 -7.97 -11.67 8.41
CA PRO A 123 -7.85 -10.23 8.61
C PRO A 123 -8.84 -9.65 9.62
N LEU A 124 -8.42 -8.64 10.38
CA LEU A 124 -9.32 -7.85 11.23
C LEU A 124 -10.36 -7.10 10.39
N MET A 125 -11.53 -6.87 10.99
CA MET A 125 -12.61 -6.08 10.38
C MET A 125 -12.20 -4.60 10.24
N GLY A 126 -12.70 -3.91 9.22
CA GLY A 126 -12.42 -2.50 8.96
C GLY A 126 -13.11 -2.00 7.69
N PHE A 127 -12.73 -0.82 7.20
CA PHE A 127 -13.23 -0.31 5.91
C PHE A 127 -12.71 -1.14 4.73
N GLY A 128 -13.61 -1.62 3.87
CA GLY A 128 -13.30 -2.56 2.80
C GLY A 128 -13.09 -4.01 3.27
N ALA A 129 -13.34 -4.96 2.37
CA ALA A 129 -13.17 -6.39 2.63
C ALA A 129 -11.77 -6.85 2.20
N LEU A 130 -10.99 -7.38 3.14
CA LEU A 130 -9.67 -7.94 2.87
C LEU A 130 -9.74 -9.44 2.58
N SER A 131 -8.93 -9.90 1.63
CA SER A 131 -8.76 -11.32 1.31
C SER A 131 -7.38 -11.59 0.69
N GLY A 132 -7.00 -12.87 0.60
CA GLY A 132 -5.69 -13.29 0.08
C GLY A 132 -4.75 -13.74 1.19
N GLU A 133 -3.46 -13.44 1.03
CA GLU A 133 -2.42 -13.77 2.01
C GLU A 133 -2.44 -12.74 3.14
N CYS A 134 -2.83 -13.19 4.33
CA CYS A 134 -2.83 -12.44 5.59
C CYS A 134 -2.35 -13.36 6.72
N GLY A 135 -1.58 -12.82 7.67
CA GLY A 135 -0.94 -13.58 8.74
C GLY A 135 0.17 -14.46 8.20
N VAL A 136 0.97 -13.90 7.28
CA VAL A 136 2.06 -14.62 6.59
C VAL A 136 3.42 -13.96 6.81
N LEU A 137 3.50 -12.85 7.55
CA LEU A 137 4.75 -12.19 7.88
C LEU A 137 5.26 -12.63 9.26
N ASP A 138 5.48 -13.93 9.43
CA ASP A 138 6.02 -14.47 10.68
C ASP A 138 7.54 -14.70 10.50
N GLU A 139 7.92 -15.88 10.02
CA GLU A 139 9.32 -16.27 9.80
C GLU A 139 10.00 -15.38 8.74
N GLU A 140 9.21 -14.83 7.82
CA GLU A 140 9.59 -13.95 6.72
C GLU A 140 10.23 -12.64 7.19
N LEU A 141 9.83 -12.12 8.35
CA LEU A 141 10.42 -10.90 8.92
C LEU A 141 11.84 -11.13 9.43
N ALA A 142 12.14 -12.35 9.87
CA ALA A 142 13.46 -12.74 10.38
C ALA A 142 14.33 -13.47 9.34
N ALA A 143 13.73 -13.98 8.27
CA ALA A 143 14.42 -14.69 7.21
C ALA A 143 15.27 -13.73 6.35
N ASP A 144 16.43 -14.20 5.92
CA ASP A 144 17.22 -13.51 4.90
C ASP A 144 16.58 -13.71 3.52
N GLY A 145 16.48 -12.62 2.76
CA GLY A 145 16.03 -12.60 1.38
C GLY A 145 14.67 -11.94 1.18
N PRO A 146 14.29 -11.76 -0.10
CA PRO A 146 13.07 -11.07 -0.46
C PRO A 146 11.89 -12.03 -0.49
N VAL A 147 10.72 -11.51 -0.11
CA VAL A 147 9.44 -12.23 -0.10
C VAL A 147 8.45 -11.46 -0.95
N PHE A 148 7.55 -12.15 -1.63
CA PHE A 148 6.45 -11.55 -2.37
C PHE A 148 5.13 -12.02 -1.78
N VAL A 149 4.28 -11.09 -1.35
CA VAL A 149 2.97 -11.35 -0.75
C VAL A 149 1.89 -10.68 -1.59
N ARG A 150 0.75 -11.35 -1.77
CA ARG A 150 -0.40 -10.83 -2.52
C ARG A 150 -1.69 -10.91 -1.71
N ASN A 151 -2.37 -9.78 -1.64
CA ASN A 151 -3.72 -9.71 -1.09
C ASN A 151 -4.61 -8.76 -1.91
N THR A 152 -5.85 -8.59 -1.47
CA THR A 152 -6.86 -7.77 -2.15
C THR A 152 -7.70 -7.05 -1.10
N ILE A 153 -8.01 -5.79 -1.38
CA ILE A 153 -8.98 -4.98 -0.62
C ILE A 153 -10.11 -4.54 -1.57
N ASP A 154 -11.34 -4.93 -1.25
CA ASP A 154 -12.54 -4.56 -2.00
C ASP A 154 -13.36 -3.51 -1.22
N PHE A 155 -13.49 -2.32 -1.78
CA PHE A 155 -14.28 -1.22 -1.20
C PHE A 155 -15.77 -1.28 -1.59
N GLY A 156 -16.16 -2.24 -2.44
CA GLY A 156 -17.51 -2.38 -2.95
C GLY A 156 -18.00 -1.11 -3.65
N ASP A 157 -19.25 -0.73 -3.40
CA ASP A 157 -19.88 0.46 -4.00
C ASP A 157 -19.69 1.74 -3.15
N MET A 158 -18.81 1.73 -2.13
CA MET A 158 -18.64 2.85 -1.20
C MET A 158 -17.24 3.47 -1.35
N PRO A 159 -17.11 4.68 -1.95
CA PRO A 159 -15.83 5.37 -1.93
C PRO A 159 -15.51 5.82 -0.50
N TYR A 160 -14.23 5.91 -0.16
CA TYR A 160 -13.81 6.49 1.11
C TYR A 160 -14.15 7.99 1.17
N THR A 161 -14.74 8.43 2.27
CA THR A 161 -14.94 9.84 2.62
C THR A 161 -14.64 10.06 4.11
N ASP A 162 -14.63 11.32 4.56
CA ASP A 162 -14.42 11.67 5.97
C ASP A 162 -15.45 11.01 6.91
N ALA A 163 -16.63 10.62 6.40
CA ALA A 163 -17.65 9.93 7.19
C ALA A 163 -17.23 8.50 7.60
N GLU A 164 -16.29 7.91 6.86
CA GLU A 164 -15.77 6.57 7.09
C GLU A 164 -14.48 6.58 7.94
N LEU A 165 -14.03 7.74 8.45
CA LEU A 165 -12.84 7.85 9.29
C LEU A 165 -12.88 6.91 10.50
N GLU A 166 -14.04 6.77 11.15
CA GLU A 166 -14.22 5.88 12.31
C GLU A 166 -14.18 4.38 11.96
N LEU A 167 -14.18 4.03 10.67
CA LEU A 167 -14.05 2.65 10.19
C LEU A 167 -12.59 2.25 9.94
N LEU A 168 -11.67 3.22 10.00
CA LEU A 168 -10.23 2.97 9.97
C LEU A 168 -9.72 2.62 11.37
N THR A 169 -8.59 1.92 11.40
CA THR A 169 -7.84 1.66 12.64
C THR A 169 -7.29 2.95 13.23
N GLU A 170 -6.90 2.94 14.52
CA GLU A 170 -6.35 4.13 15.18
C GLU A 170 -5.13 4.69 14.44
N GLY A 171 -4.21 3.84 13.98
CA GLY A 171 -3.06 4.27 13.18
C GLY A 171 -3.45 4.81 11.80
N GLY A 172 -4.50 4.27 11.16
CA GLY A 172 -5.02 4.83 9.91
C GLY A 172 -5.60 6.23 10.09
N GLN A 173 -6.26 6.48 11.22
CA GLN A 173 -6.76 7.82 11.57
C GLN A 173 -5.62 8.80 11.89
N GLU A 174 -4.56 8.31 12.54
CA GLU A 174 -3.35 9.09 12.84
C GLU A 174 -2.63 9.54 11.56
N ILE A 175 -2.41 8.64 10.60
CA ILE A 175 -1.80 8.98 9.30
C ILE A 175 -2.61 10.09 8.60
N ILE A 176 -3.94 10.03 8.64
CA ILE A 176 -4.80 11.11 8.08
C ILE A 176 -4.60 12.43 8.83
N ALA A 177 -4.52 12.38 10.15
CA ALA A 177 -4.40 13.57 10.99
C ALA A 177 -3.05 14.28 10.80
N ASP A 178 -1.98 13.51 10.65
CA ASP A 178 -0.62 14.01 10.41
C ASP A 178 -0.45 14.52 8.97
N GLY A 179 -1.14 13.88 8.02
CA GLY A 179 -0.92 14.08 6.60
C GLY A 179 0.37 13.40 6.12
N ASN A 180 0.83 13.77 4.92
CA ASN A 180 2.08 13.25 4.35
C ASN A 180 3.06 14.39 4.05
N ALA A 181 4.33 14.10 3.72
CA ALA A 181 5.30 15.15 3.37
C ALA A 181 5.01 15.83 2.00
N GLY A 182 3.87 15.49 1.38
CA GLY A 182 3.31 16.12 0.20
C GLY A 182 2.78 15.11 -0.82
N GLY A 183 2.08 15.62 -1.84
CA GLY A 183 1.61 14.81 -2.97
C GLY A 183 0.19 14.26 -2.78
N SER A 184 -0.13 13.20 -3.54
CA SER A 184 -1.46 12.58 -3.58
C SER A 184 -1.49 11.16 -3.00
N SER A 185 -0.45 10.75 -2.27
CA SER A 185 -0.30 9.39 -1.76
C SER A 185 -0.91 9.14 -0.38
N LEU A 186 -1.38 10.18 0.32
CA LEU A 186 -1.89 10.05 1.70
C LEU A 186 -2.86 8.85 1.88
N LEU A 187 -3.89 8.73 1.03
CA LEU A 187 -4.83 7.61 1.16
C LEU A 187 -4.21 6.26 0.79
N SER A 188 -3.21 6.23 -0.11
CA SER A 188 -2.46 5.00 -0.35
C SER A 188 -1.64 4.59 0.88
N GLU A 189 -1.05 5.54 1.59
CA GLU A 189 -0.30 5.26 2.82
C GLU A 189 -1.24 4.73 3.92
N VAL A 190 -2.40 5.37 4.10
CA VAL A 190 -3.46 4.92 5.01
C VAL A 190 -3.87 3.48 4.70
N PHE A 191 -4.19 3.16 3.44
CA PHE A 191 -4.69 1.84 3.10
C PHE A 191 -3.59 0.76 3.02
N ALA A 192 -2.33 1.13 2.78
CA ALA A 192 -1.21 0.23 3.00
C ALA A 192 -1.08 -0.14 4.49
N TYR A 193 -1.19 0.85 5.39
CA TYR A 193 -1.23 0.61 6.84
C TYR A 193 -2.43 -0.24 7.27
N GLU A 194 -3.64 0.05 6.76
CA GLU A 194 -4.84 -0.74 7.09
C GLU A 194 -4.65 -2.22 6.73
N VAL A 195 -4.06 -2.52 5.57
CA VAL A 195 -3.73 -3.90 5.19
C VAL A 195 -2.76 -4.52 6.19
N LEU A 196 -1.67 -3.84 6.55
CA LEU A 196 -0.66 -4.35 7.49
C LEU A 196 -1.22 -4.56 8.90
N GLN A 197 -1.95 -3.58 9.44
CA GLN A 197 -2.55 -3.66 10.77
C GLN A 197 -3.61 -4.78 10.84
N ARG A 198 -4.38 -4.98 9.77
CA ARG A 198 -5.49 -5.95 9.77
C ARG A 198 -5.03 -7.35 9.40
N CYS A 199 -4.04 -7.51 8.53
CA CYS A 199 -3.52 -8.83 8.13
C CYS A 199 -2.37 -9.31 9.00
N GLU A 200 -1.49 -8.41 9.46
CA GLU A 200 -0.23 -8.75 10.14
C GLU A 200 -0.14 -8.14 11.54
N LEU A 201 -1.26 -7.60 12.07
CA LEU A 201 -1.34 -6.98 13.40
C LEU A 201 -0.32 -5.84 13.63
N ALA A 202 0.18 -5.23 12.56
CA ALA A 202 1.18 -4.18 12.60
C ALA A 202 0.71 -2.96 13.40
N ALA A 203 1.52 -2.46 14.33
CA ALA A 203 1.25 -1.22 15.06
C ALA A 203 2.01 -0.04 14.44
N LEU A 204 1.36 1.11 14.23
CA LEU A 204 2.02 2.33 13.77
C LEU A 204 2.97 2.84 14.87
N LEU A 205 4.21 3.11 14.50
CA LEU A 205 5.18 3.76 15.39
C LEU A 205 5.39 5.22 15.03
N LYS A 206 5.52 5.52 13.72
CA LYS A 206 5.77 6.87 13.19
C LYS A 206 5.28 7.00 11.76
N THR A 207 4.85 8.21 11.40
CA THR A 207 4.62 8.63 10.00
C THR A 207 5.88 9.20 9.35
N GLU A 208 5.88 9.37 8.02
CA GLU A 208 7.01 9.90 7.22
C GLU A 208 7.65 11.15 7.84
N THR A 209 6.81 12.05 8.38
CA THR A 209 7.26 13.35 8.92
C THR A 209 7.88 13.26 10.32
N GLU A 210 7.70 12.12 11.00
CA GLU A 210 8.17 11.87 12.36
C GLU A 210 9.42 11.00 12.42
N ILE A 211 9.69 10.23 11.35
CA ILE A 211 10.90 9.43 11.22
C ILE A 211 12.11 10.35 11.11
N VAL A 212 13.14 10.07 11.90
CA VAL A 212 14.35 10.88 11.95
C VAL A 212 15.37 10.34 10.95
N TYR A 213 15.85 11.21 10.07
CA TYR A 213 16.86 10.92 9.05
C TYR A 213 18.17 11.67 9.30
N VAL A 214 19.27 11.08 8.83
CA VAL A 214 20.60 11.69 8.85
C VAL A 214 20.67 12.85 7.86
N ASP A 215 20.19 12.65 6.63
CA ASP A 215 19.97 13.70 5.64
C ASP A 215 18.46 13.91 5.42
N PRO A 216 17.87 15.01 5.91
CA PRO A 216 16.45 15.29 5.74
C PRO A 216 16.05 15.59 4.28
N ASN A 217 17.01 15.76 3.37
CA ASN A 217 16.74 15.91 1.92
C ASN A 217 17.02 14.63 1.13
N GLY A 218 17.36 13.53 1.82
CA GLY A 218 17.61 12.23 1.22
C GLY A 218 16.32 11.48 0.85
N LYS A 219 16.45 10.19 0.53
CA LYS A 219 15.30 9.30 0.35
C LYS A 219 14.68 8.99 1.71
N LEU A 220 13.35 9.04 1.76
CA LEU A 220 12.53 8.85 2.95
C LEU A 220 11.68 7.58 2.79
N THR A 221 11.09 7.15 3.90
CA THR A 221 10.21 5.97 4.03
C THR A 221 8.88 6.48 4.57
N ASP A 222 7.77 5.99 4.03
CA ASP A 222 6.46 6.55 4.31
C ASP A 222 5.97 6.25 5.74
N LEU A 223 6.24 5.05 6.26
CA LEU A 223 5.81 4.64 7.60
C LEU A 223 6.89 3.83 8.32
N LEU A 224 6.86 3.90 9.65
CA LEU A 224 7.54 2.96 10.54
C LEU A 224 6.49 2.23 11.36
N VAL A 225 6.49 0.90 11.27
CA VAL A 225 5.55 0.05 12.00
C VAL A 225 6.30 -0.96 12.87
N GLU A 226 5.59 -1.54 13.82
CA GLU A 226 6.03 -2.70 14.61
C GLU A 226 5.22 -3.92 14.22
N ILE A 227 5.90 -5.01 13.85
CA ILE A 227 5.31 -6.34 13.63
C ILE A 227 6.17 -7.32 14.41
N ASP A 228 5.57 -8.13 15.28
CA ASP A 228 6.29 -9.08 16.15
C ASP A 228 7.47 -8.46 16.92
N GLU A 229 7.25 -7.28 17.51
CA GLU A 229 8.26 -6.51 18.25
C GLU A 229 9.45 -6.02 17.39
N LEU A 230 9.38 -6.17 16.07
CA LEU A 230 10.39 -5.71 15.12
C LEU A 230 9.96 -4.40 14.47
N LYS A 231 10.88 -3.43 14.44
CA LYS A 231 10.70 -2.20 13.66
C LYS A 231 10.85 -2.50 12.18
N ILE A 232 9.82 -2.20 11.39
CA ILE A 232 9.77 -2.42 9.96
C ILE A 232 9.52 -1.08 9.24
N GLY A 233 10.40 -0.73 8.31
CA GLY A 233 10.16 0.40 7.41
C GLY A 233 9.18 0.00 6.32
N VAL A 234 8.27 0.90 5.94
CA VAL A 234 7.29 0.66 4.89
C VAL A 234 7.32 1.80 3.89
N SER A 235 7.66 1.49 2.64
CA SER A 235 7.52 2.42 1.52
C SER A 235 6.30 2.05 0.69
N VAL A 236 5.56 3.05 0.21
CA VAL A 236 4.28 2.88 -0.48
C VAL A 236 4.40 3.38 -1.92
N THR A 237 3.87 2.60 -2.86
CA THR A 237 3.80 3.00 -4.26
C THR A 237 2.53 2.46 -4.91
N ARG A 238 2.24 2.95 -6.10
CA ARG A 238 1.03 2.60 -6.86
C ARG A 238 1.42 1.96 -8.18
N ALA A 239 0.89 0.77 -8.43
CA ALA A 239 0.94 0.15 -9.75
C ALA A 239 -0.31 0.57 -10.53
N VAL A 240 -0.20 1.66 -11.28
CA VAL A 240 -1.25 2.21 -12.14
C VAL A 240 -0.64 2.76 -13.43
N GLY A 241 -1.35 2.58 -14.55
CA GLY A 241 -1.04 3.18 -15.85
C GLY A 241 -2.05 4.27 -16.24
N PHE A 242 -1.62 5.25 -17.05
CA PHE A 242 -2.51 6.25 -17.64
C PHE A 242 -2.27 6.35 -19.16
N PRO A 243 -3.33 6.29 -19.99
CA PRO A 243 -4.74 6.02 -19.66
C PRO A 243 -4.97 4.70 -18.92
N ARG A 244 -5.95 4.63 -18.02
CA ARG A 244 -6.18 3.43 -17.17
C ARG A 244 -6.61 2.19 -17.96
N ASP A 245 -7.14 2.39 -19.17
CA ASP A 245 -7.54 1.31 -20.08
C ASP A 245 -6.35 0.71 -20.84
N ASP A 246 -5.18 1.36 -20.81
CA ASP A 246 -3.99 0.81 -21.45
C ASP A 246 -3.45 -0.36 -20.61
N PRO A 247 -3.01 -1.47 -21.25
CA PRO A 247 -2.45 -2.60 -20.52
C PRO A 247 -1.25 -2.19 -19.67
N TYR A 248 -1.28 -2.52 -18.38
CA TYR A 248 -0.11 -2.39 -17.53
C TYR A 248 0.87 -3.53 -17.86
N THR A 249 2.06 -3.22 -18.37
CA THR A 249 2.99 -4.24 -18.87
C THR A 249 3.98 -4.69 -17.80
N VAL A 250 4.54 -5.88 -17.98
CA VAL A 250 5.63 -6.43 -17.15
C VAL A 250 6.86 -5.53 -17.19
N GLU A 251 7.20 -4.96 -18.35
CA GLU A 251 8.29 -3.98 -18.48
C GLU A 251 8.07 -2.79 -17.55
N ARG A 252 6.85 -2.24 -17.55
CA ARG A 252 6.49 -1.10 -16.71
C ARG A 252 6.54 -1.45 -15.23
N ALA A 253 6.05 -2.64 -14.87
CA ALA A 253 6.14 -3.17 -13.51
C ALA A 253 7.61 -3.31 -13.07
N ARG A 254 8.48 -3.81 -13.94
CA ARG A 254 9.92 -3.98 -13.66
C ARG A 254 10.63 -2.64 -13.47
N GLU A 255 10.35 -1.66 -14.32
CA GLU A 255 10.86 -0.29 -14.15
C GLU A 255 10.45 0.28 -12.79
N LEU A 256 9.16 0.16 -12.43
CA LEU A 256 8.65 0.68 -11.16
C LEU A 256 9.26 -0.03 -9.95
N LEU A 257 9.34 -1.37 -9.97
CA LEU A 257 9.95 -2.13 -8.87
C LEU A 257 11.44 -1.81 -8.73
N THR A 258 12.18 -1.70 -9.83
CA THR A 258 13.61 -1.37 -9.78
C THR A 258 13.84 -0.01 -9.14
N ASP A 259 13.14 1.02 -9.61
CA ASP A 259 13.22 2.39 -9.09
C ASP A 259 12.87 2.43 -7.59
N LYS A 260 11.77 1.76 -7.20
CA LYS A 260 11.30 1.80 -5.81
C LYS A 260 12.15 0.98 -4.84
N LEU A 261 12.68 -0.16 -5.26
CA LEU A 261 13.57 -0.95 -4.43
C LEU A 261 14.94 -0.25 -4.22
N GLU A 262 15.43 0.48 -5.21
CA GLU A 262 16.60 1.36 -5.04
C GLU A 262 16.33 2.47 -4.02
N ASP A 263 15.15 3.10 -4.08
CA ASP A 263 14.73 4.12 -3.10
C ASP A 263 14.59 3.55 -1.67
N VAL A 264 14.07 2.32 -1.52
CA VAL A 264 13.99 1.59 -0.23
C VAL A 264 15.38 1.33 0.34
N ALA A 265 16.33 0.90 -0.49
CA ALA A 265 17.70 0.69 -0.05
C ALA A 265 18.37 2.01 0.38
N ALA A 266 18.12 3.09 -0.37
CA ALA A 266 18.67 4.41 -0.07
C ALA A 266 18.09 5.01 1.23
N SER A 267 16.78 4.88 1.47
CA SER A 267 16.14 5.36 2.70
C SER A 267 16.59 4.57 3.93
N SER A 268 16.79 3.26 3.80
CA SER A 268 17.38 2.40 4.84
C SER A 268 18.77 2.85 5.27
N ALA A 269 19.58 3.34 4.33
CA ALA A 269 20.90 3.88 4.65
C ALA A 269 20.85 5.29 5.27
N ASN A 270 19.73 5.99 5.14
CA ASN A 270 19.55 7.38 5.56
C ASN A 270 18.88 7.53 6.93
N VAL A 271 18.16 6.52 7.42
CA VAL A 271 17.47 6.59 8.72
C VAL A 271 18.44 6.75 9.89
N ALA A 272 18.08 7.55 10.89
CA ALA A 272 18.86 7.71 12.11
C ALA A 272 18.75 6.45 12.99
N ALA A 273 19.77 6.22 13.82
CA ALA A 273 19.86 5.00 14.62
C ALA A 273 18.69 4.76 15.59
N GLU A 274 17.97 5.81 16.00
CA GLU A 274 16.81 5.71 16.90
C GLU A 274 15.55 5.13 16.21
N ASP A 275 15.43 5.33 14.91
CA ASP A 275 14.30 4.87 14.08
C ASP A 275 14.70 3.76 13.10
N ALA A 276 15.94 3.29 13.15
CA ALA A 276 16.42 2.22 12.30
C ALA A 276 15.56 0.95 12.48
N TRP A 277 15.03 0.47 11.35
CA TRP A 277 14.31 -0.78 11.23
C TRP A 277 15.25 -1.93 10.87
N VAL A 278 14.77 -3.15 11.08
CA VAL A 278 15.53 -4.38 10.79
C VAL A 278 15.17 -5.00 9.44
N LYS A 279 13.98 -4.69 8.92
CA LYS A 279 13.44 -5.20 7.65
C LYS A 279 12.68 -4.09 6.93
N GLN A 280 12.46 -4.27 5.63
CA GLN A 280 11.74 -3.31 4.78
C GLN A 280 10.59 -3.97 4.04
N ILE A 281 9.51 -3.22 3.91
CA ILE A 281 8.37 -3.55 3.05
C ILE A 281 8.26 -2.49 1.95
N LEU A 282 8.16 -2.93 0.70
CA LEU A 282 7.61 -2.14 -0.40
C LEU A 282 6.16 -2.56 -0.61
N HIS A 283 5.22 -1.71 -0.18
CA HIS A 283 3.79 -1.92 -0.37
C HIS A 283 3.34 -1.28 -1.68
N VAL A 284 2.82 -2.11 -2.58
CA VAL A 284 2.33 -1.71 -3.90
C VAL A 284 0.81 -1.83 -3.93
N ILE A 285 0.11 -0.72 -4.12
CA ILE A 285 -1.34 -0.75 -4.40
C ILE A 285 -1.55 -0.87 -5.90
N ALA A 286 -2.07 -2.02 -6.34
CA ALA A 286 -2.29 -2.36 -7.73
C ALA A 286 -3.74 -2.09 -8.15
N TYR A 287 -3.89 -1.29 -9.21
CA TYR A 287 -5.20 -0.79 -9.67
C TYR A 287 -6.16 -1.88 -10.15
N ALA A 288 -5.62 -3.01 -10.59
CA ALA A 288 -6.43 -4.14 -11.03
C ALA A 288 -5.65 -5.45 -10.86
N PRO A 289 -6.33 -6.62 -10.88
CA PRO A 289 -5.67 -7.92 -10.83
C PRO A 289 -4.54 -8.09 -11.86
N GLN A 290 -4.74 -7.58 -13.08
CA GLN A 290 -3.75 -7.62 -14.16
C GLN A 290 -2.47 -6.82 -13.88
N HIS A 291 -2.55 -5.77 -13.05
CA HIS A 291 -1.37 -5.02 -12.60
C HIS A 291 -0.57 -5.84 -11.60
N ALA A 292 -1.24 -6.51 -10.65
CA ALA A 292 -0.58 -7.40 -9.69
C ALA A 292 0.07 -8.61 -10.38
N ASP A 293 -0.56 -9.17 -11.42
CA ASP A 293 0.05 -10.25 -12.21
C ASP A 293 1.34 -9.78 -12.92
N SER A 294 1.33 -8.56 -13.46
CA SER A 294 2.52 -7.96 -14.08
C SER A 294 3.62 -7.69 -13.05
N MET A 295 3.25 -7.28 -11.83
CA MET A 295 4.18 -7.10 -10.71
C MET A 295 4.81 -8.42 -10.26
N ALA A 296 4.01 -9.48 -10.11
CA ALA A 296 4.50 -10.80 -9.75
C ALA A 296 5.48 -11.33 -10.83
N GLN A 297 5.15 -11.17 -12.11
CA GLN A 297 6.06 -11.57 -13.18
C GLN A 297 7.36 -10.75 -13.15
N ALA A 298 7.26 -9.42 -13.06
CA ALA A 298 8.42 -8.56 -13.00
C ALA A 298 9.33 -8.89 -11.80
N TYR A 299 8.75 -9.15 -10.63
CA TYR A 299 9.48 -9.58 -9.43
C TYR A 299 10.35 -10.81 -9.70
N THR A 300 9.82 -11.82 -10.40
CA THR A 300 10.60 -13.03 -10.74
C THR A 300 11.72 -12.80 -11.76
N GLU A 301 11.66 -11.70 -12.51
CA GLU A 301 12.69 -11.30 -13.49
C GLU A 301 13.80 -10.44 -12.86
N LEU A 302 13.58 -9.88 -11.67
CA LEU A 302 14.55 -9.05 -10.97
C LEU A 302 15.68 -9.89 -10.35
N SER A 303 16.87 -9.30 -10.28
CA SER A 303 17.99 -9.95 -9.62
C SER A 303 17.82 -9.89 -8.09
N PRO A 304 18.38 -10.87 -7.34
CA PRO A 304 18.41 -10.81 -5.88
C PRO A 304 19.12 -9.57 -5.32
N GLU A 305 20.00 -8.92 -6.10
CA GLU A 305 20.68 -7.68 -5.70
C GLU A 305 19.71 -6.49 -5.67
N VAL A 306 18.79 -6.41 -6.64
CA VAL A 306 17.75 -5.35 -6.66
C VAL A 306 16.70 -5.62 -5.59
N LEU A 307 16.26 -6.87 -5.44
CA LEU A 307 15.27 -7.25 -4.44
C LEU A 307 15.81 -7.09 -3.00
N SER A 308 17.12 -7.32 -2.83
CA SER A 308 17.81 -7.25 -1.55
C SER A 308 17.07 -8.06 -0.48
N ASP A 309 16.93 -7.52 0.72
CA ASP A 309 16.22 -8.09 1.86
C ASP A 309 14.82 -7.47 2.05
N THR A 310 14.14 -7.17 0.94
CA THR A 310 12.86 -6.43 0.95
C THR A 310 11.68 -7.36 0.73
N ILE A 311 10.63 -7.19 1.55
CA ILE A 311 9.34 -7.83 1.34
C ILE A 311 8.52 -6.95 0.40
N VAL A 312 8.00 -7.51 -0.69
CA VAL A 312 7.13 -6.81 -1.63
C VAL A 312 5.70 -7.29 -1.41
N ILE A 313 4.84 -6.40 -0.92
CA ILE A 313 3.41 -6.69 -0.74
C ILE A 313 2.67 -6.02 -1.89
N VAL A 314 1.88 -6.79 -2.63
CA VAL A 314 1.01 -6.27 -3.70
C VAL A 314 -0.44 -6.46 -3.30
N THR A 315 -1.11 -5.35 -2.99
CA THR A 315 -2.54 -5.31 -2.71
C THR A 315 -3.28 -4.87 -3.95
N VAL A 316 -4.15 -5.73 -4.48
CA VAL A 316 -5.12 -5.29 -5.50
C VAL A 316 -6.22 -4.50 -4.82
N SER A 317 -6.51 -3.28 -5.29
CA SER A 317 -7.72 -2.56 -4.90
C SER A 317 -8.87 -2.89 -5.87
N GLU A 318 -10.06 -3.07 -5.33
CA GLU A 318 -11.29 -3.33 -6.09
C GLU A 318 -12.45 -2.46 -5.58
N GLY A 319 -13.49 -2.30 -6.39
CA GLY A 319 -14.67 -1.49 -6.05
C GLY A 319 -14.51 -0.01 -6.38
N GLN A 320 -14.99 0.87 -5.51
CA GLN A 320 -14.88 2.33 -5.62
C GLN A 320 -13.52 2.83 -5.08
N ASP A 321 -12.43 2.46 -5.73
CA ASP A 321 -11.05 2.66 -5.27
C ASP A 321 -10.34 3.88 -5.88
N ASP A 322 -11.04 4.70 -6.67
CA ASP A 322 -10.51 5.87 -7.37
C ASP A 322 -9.73 6.83 -6.45
N PHE A 323 -10.11 6.92 -5.18
CA PHE A 323 -9.48 7.80 -4.19
C PHE A 323 -8.03 7.42 -3.87
N LEU A 324 -7.57 6.22 -4.24
CA LEU A 324 -6.19 5.79 -4.05
C LEU A 324 -5.22 6.35 -5.12
N TYR A 325 -5.70 6.80 -6.28
CA TYR A 325 -4.88 7.05 -7.49
C TYR A 325 -4.90 8.50 -7.96
#